data_AF-A0A1S1QYX1-F1
#
_entry.id   AF-A0A1S1QYX1-F1
#
_cell.length_a   1.000
_cell.length_b   1.000
_cell.length_c   1.000
_cell.angle_alpha   90.00
_cell.angle_beta   90.00
_cell.angle_gamma   90.00
#
_symmetry.space_group_name_H-M   'P 1'
#
loop_
_entity.id
_entity.type
_entity.pdbx_description
1 polymer ?
#
loop_
_entity_poly.entity_id
_entity_poly.type
_entity_poly.pdbx_seq_one_letter_code
_entity_poly.pdbx_strand_id
1 'polypeptide(L)'
;MEESGKADKPGSLGLAAVIGAVAGLSLATRWGALPMIAAAVVGGLLTTVSEAVARARQRPGQIPALWSRIVMSTAMAAPLAWALAAVTGAGPVVVGLVAGALAGALGLRPQKVVLGPLVGLAIGYGCRLLWGDVPAAIVGAATVLAFRTVSAAIFRDPQVMMLAERVSPADLPFVVPLVARTRYVGTGYVRDLAEVLGGDYQAAAPDVGIVASLDELAGPEFDPATVAPLVREFYEHTTRFTLDIVPRWRLWVRPGYLLYRTVLARPLGQANVPMNQREAQRGVRSRIDTISGTDDGTVSIRGWIRSYVDNDEPIYVGIYTTYRRDGRGYVSVGFPLPQASFTATLAPTARAGGGLVLSSRGDLDQPGHYLTYVDAETKELTAAAVHGFAEQLDVYLEDGELRAEHEFWVFGLPFLVLHYSIHRKAELG
;
A
#
# COMPACT_ATOMS: atom_id res chain seq x y z
N MET A 1 16.65 -20.33 21.38
CA MET A 1 18.00 -19.80 21.63
C MET A 1 17.98 -18.30 21.35
N GLU A 2 18.40 -17.52 22.33
CA GLU A 2 17.89 -16.21 22.71
C GLU A 2 18.76 -15.06 22.14
N GLU A 3 19.02 -15.07 20.83
CA GLU A 3 20.10 -14.24 20.26
C GLU A 3 19.77 -13.39 19.02
N SER A 4 18.52 -13.34 18.55
CA SER A 4 18.18 -12.53 17.36
C SER A 4 17.67 -11.11 17.66
N GLY A 5 17.44 -10.73 18.92
CA GLY A 5 16.90 -9.41 19.31
C GLY A 5 17.91 -8.39 19.86
N LYS A 6 19.21 -8.75 19.91
CA LYS A 6 20.27 -7.91 20.50
C LYS A 6 21.09 -7.11 19.49
N ALA A 7 20.86 -7.31 18.19
CA ALA A 7 21.59 -6.64 17.13
C ALA A 7 21.28 -5.13 17.13
N ASP A 8 22.30 -4.34 17.47
CA ASP A 8 22.49 -2.90 17.20
C ASP A 8 22.02 -1.83 18.22
N LYS A 9 21.88 -2.19 19.50
CA LYS A 9 21.63 -1.20 20.59
C LYS A 9 22.76 -0.15 20.77
N PRO A 10 24.06 -0.50 20.80
CA PRO A 10 25.10 0.52 20.96
C PRO A 10 25.32 1.37 19.70
N GLY A 11 25.16 0.81 18.50
CA GLY A 11 25.31 1.54 17.23
C GLY A 11 24.24 2.62 17.04
N SER A 12 22.98 2.30 17.34
CA SER A 12 21.87 3.25 17.25
C SER A 12 21.97 4.43 18.22
N LEU A 13 22.42 4.20 19.46
CA LEU A 13 22.64 5.26 20.45
C LEU A 13 23.81 6.18 20.04
N GLY A 14 24.90 5.61 19.52
CA GLY A 14 26.03 6.38 19.00
C GLY A 14 25.62 7.28 17.83
N LEU A 15 24.84 6.75 16.88
CA LEU A 15 24.31 7.53 15.76
C LEU A 15 23.39 8.67 16.25
N ALA A 16 22.52 8.39 17.22
CA ALA A 16 21.65 9.41 17.80
C ALA A 16 22.44 10.55 18.44
N ALA A 17 23.51 10.24 19.17
CA ALA A 17 24.40 11.23 19.78
C ALA A 17 25.05 12.13 18.72
N VAL A 18 25.58 11.55 17.64
CA VAL A 18 26.21 12.29 16.54
C VAL A 18 25.21 13.21 15.85
N ILE A 19 24.02 12.71 15.51
CA ILE A 19 22.97 13.53 14.87
C ILE A 19 22.59 14.71 15.76
N GLY A 20 22.38 14.47 17.06
CA GLY A 20 22.05 15.52 18.02
C GLY A 20 23.15 16.55 18.19
N ALA A 21 24.41 16.13 18.24
CA ALA A 21 25.55 17.03 18.38
C ALA A 21 25.71 17.93 17.15
N VAL A 22 25.60 17.36 15.95
CA VAL A 22 25.64 18.11 14.68
C VAL A 22 24.48 19.10 14.62
N ALA A 23 23.27 18.69 15.01
CA ALA A 23 22.11 19.59 15.08
C ALA A 23 22.36 20.76 16.04
N GLY A 24 22.88 20.48 17.24
CA GLY A 24 23.24 21.49 18.24
C GLY A 24 24.25 22.50 17.71
N LEU A 25 25.31 22.04 17.04
CA LEU A 25 26.29 22.90 16.39
C LEU A 25 25.65 23.82 15.36
N SER A 26 24.83 23.27 14.46
CA SER A 26 24.17 24.05 13.39
C SER A 26 23.26 25.15 13.94
N LEU A 27 22.57 24.91 15.05
CA LEU A 27 21.69 25.88 15.69
C LEU A 27 22.44 27.06 16.33
N ALA A 28 23.68 26.85 16.78
CA ALA A 28 24.44 27.82 17.56
C ALA A 28 25.58 28.53 16.79
N THR A 29 25.68 28.31 15.47
CA THR A 29 26.76 28.84 14.60
C THR A 29 27.02 30.35 14.73
N ARG A 30 26.02 31.15 15.09
CA ARG A 30 26.13 32.62 15.25
C ARG A 30 26.60 33.10 16.63
N TRP A 31 26.78 32.21 17.60
CA TRP A 31 26.99 32.58 19.01
C TRP A 31 28.40 32.29 19.55
N GLY A 32 29.35 31.95 18.68
CA GLY A 32 30.74 31.70 19.07
C GLY A 32 31.00 30.30 19.64
N ALA A 33 32.27 30.01 19.95
CA ALA A 33 32.74 28.64 20.21
C ALA A 33 32.12 27.98 21.45
N LEU A 34 32.03 28.70 22.58
CA LEU A 34 31.50 28.15 23.83
C LEU A 34 30.01 27.77 23.72
N PRO A 35 29.11 28.64 23.21
CA PRO A 35 27.72 28.26 22.97
C PRO A 35 27.56 27.12 21.95
N MET A 36 28.42 27.04 20.93
CA MET A 36 28.39 25.91 19.98
C MET A 36 28.72 24.58 20.66
N ILE A 37 29.77 24.53 21.47
CA ILE A 37 30.14 23.32 22.22
C ILE A 37 29.01 22.93 23.17
N ALA A 38 28.45 23.89 23.91
CA ALA A 38 27.34 23.62 24.81
C ALA A 38 26.10 23.09 24.06
N ALA A 39 25.74 23.70 22.92
CA ALA A 39 24.63 23.25 22.10
C ALA A 39 24.86 21.85 21.51
N ALA A 40 26.08 21.52 21.10
CA ALA A 40 26.45 20.18 20.64
C ALA A 40 26.25 19.12 21.73
N VAL A 41 26.74 19.40 22.95
CA VAL A 41 26.59 18.49 24.10
C VAL A 41 25.11 18.30 24.44
N VAL A 42 24.35 19.39 24.55
CA VAL A 42 22.91 19.35 24.86
C VAL A 42 22.14 18.60 23.77
N GLY A 43 22.41 18.89 22.50
CA GLY A 43 21.76 18.23 21.37
C GLY A 43 22.04 16.73 21.36
N GLY A 44 23.29 16.33 21.53
CA GLY A 44 23.70 14.92 21.57
C GLY A 44 23.09 14.17 22.76
N LEU A 45 23.06 14.79 23.95
CA LEU A 45 22.41 14.20 25.12
C LEU A 45 20.91 14.03 24.91
N LEU A 46 20.23 15.05 24.37
CA LEU A 46 18.78 15.03 24.17
C LEU A 46 18.33 13.93 23.21
N THR A 47 19.00 13.78 22.07
CA THR A 47 18.68 12.72 21.09
C THR A 47 19.04 11.33 21.63
N THR A 48 20.15 11.20 22.35
CA THR A 48 20.57 9.91 22.95
C THR A 48 19.61 9.46 24.03
N VAL A 49 19.21 10.35 24.95
CA VAL A 49 18.23 10.05 26.00
C VAL A 49 16.87 9.73 25.37
N SER A 50 16.46 10.51 24.35
CA SER A 50 15.23 10.23 23.60
C SER A 50 15.25 8.83 22.99
N GLU A 51 16.33 8.46 22.30
CA GLU A 51 16.45 7.14 21.67
C GLU A 51 16.51 6.03 22.73
N ALA A 52 17.29 6.20 23.79
CA ALA A 52 17.39 5.22 24.87
C ALA A 52 16.04 4.93 25.53
N VAL A 53 15.26 5.98 25.85
CA VAL A 53 13.93 5.84 26.44
C VAL A 53 12.94 5.22 25.46
N ALA A 54 13.01 5.59 24.18
CA ALA A 54 12.16 4.99 23.15
C ALA A 54 12.43 3.49 22.98
N ARG A 55 13.70 3.09 22.95
CA ARG A 55 14.12 1.69 22.85
C ARG A 55 13.77 0.88 24.08
N ALA A 56 13.93 1.46 25.28
CA ALA A 56 13.57 0.79 26.53
C ALA A 56 12.07 0.46 26.61
N ARG A 57 11.22 1.24 25.94
CA ARG A 57 9.76 1.04 25.89
C ARG A 57 9.28 0.30 24.64
N GLN A 58 10.15 0.02 23.68
CA GLN A 58 9.80 -0.59 22.40
C GLN A 58 9.58 -2.09 22.56
N ARG A 59 8.42 -2.59 22.12
CA ARG A 59 8.16 -4.04 22.04
C ARG A 59 8.78 -4.63 20.76
N PRO A 60 9.07 -5.94 20.72
CA PRO A 60 9.47 -6.61 19.47
C PRO A 60 8.50 -6.30 18.32
N GLY A 61 9.02 -6.10 17.11
CA GLY A 61 8.21 -5.80 15.91
C GLY A 61 7.63 -4.37 15.81
N GLN A 62 7.74 -3.53 16.85
CA GLN A 62 7.26 -2.14 16.80
C GLN A 62 8.31 -1.19 16.25
N ILE A 63 7.89 -0.07 15.65
CA ILE A 63 8.78 1.06 15.35
C ILE A 63 8.98 1.96 16.57
N PRO A 64 10.06 2.77 16.66
CA PRO A 64 10.26 3.69 17.76
C PRO A 64 9.08 4.65 17.97
N ALA A 65 8.85 5.00 19.24
CA ALA A 65 7.75 5.86 19.64
C ALA A 65 7.73 7.18 18.84
N LEU A 66 6.52 7.68 18.55
CA LEU A 66 6.31 8.83 17.68
C LEU A 66 7.12 10.06 18.10
N TRP A 67 7.13 10.39 19.40
CA TRP A 67 7.86 11.54 19.93
C TRP A 67 9.37 11.44 19.66
N SER A 68 9.98 10.27 19.81
CA SER A 68 11.42 10.09 19.52
C SER A 68 11.71 10.28 18.03
N ARG A 69 10.82 9.79 17.15
CA ARG A 69 10.93 10.03 15.71
C ARG A 69 10.79 11.52 15.34
N ILE A 70 9.95 12.27 16.06
CA ILE A 70 9.82 13.73 15.88
C ILE A 70 11.12 14.43 16.31
N VAL A 71 11.69 14.05 17.46
CA VAL A 71 12.98 14.59 17.93
C VAL A 71 14.09 14.31 16.92
N MET A 72 14.22 13.07 16.45
CA MET A 72 15.26 12.68 15.49
C MET A 72 15.13 13.43 14.15
N SER A 73 13.92 13.48 13.57
CA SER A 73 13.70 14.20 12.31
C SER A 73 13.93 15.71 12.44
N THR A 74 13.60 16.30 13.60
CA THR A 74 13.90 17.70 13.90
C THR A 74 15.40 17.95 13.97
N ALA A 75 16.14 17.07 14.66
CA ALA A 75 17.59 17.15 14.76
C ALA A 75 18.26 17.06 13.38
N MET A 76 17.83 16.13 12.53
CA MET A 76 18.35 16.01 11.15
C MET A 76 18.03 17.23 10.27
N ALA A 77 16.92 17.92 10.50
CA ALA A 77 16.52 19.06 9.70
C ALA A 77 17.42 20.30 9.91
N ALA A 78 17.94 20.49 11.13
CA ALA A 78 18.79 21.64 11.48
C ALA A 78 20.06 21.77 10.60
N PRO A 79 20.93 20.75 10.48
CA PRO A 79 22.12 20.86 9.64
C PRO A 79 21.81 20.94 8.15
N LEU A 80 20.76 20.27 7.68
CA LEU A 80 20.33 20.33 6.28
C LEU A 80 19.88 21.74 5.90
N ALA A 81 19.10 22.40 6.77
CA ALA A 81 18.65 23.76 6.55
C ALA A 81 19.80 24.78 6.65
N TRP A 82 20.75 24.56 7.57
CA TRP A 82 21.98 25.35 7.63
C TRP A 82 22.79 25.22 6.32
N ALA A 83 23.03 24.00 5.85
CA ALA A 83 23.78 23.74 4.63
C ALA A 83 23.09 24.34 3.40
N LEU A 84 21.77 24.21 3.30
CA LEU A 84 20.97 24.83 2.23
C LEU A 84 21.20 26.34 2.19
N ALA A 85 21.08 27.03 3.32
CA ALA A 85 21.27 28.47 3.37
C ALA A 85 22.73 28.88 3.12
N ALA A 86 23.71 28.10 3.60
CA ALA A 86 25.12 28.36 3.35
C ALA A 86 25.48 28.29 1.86
N VAL A 87 24.85 27.38 1.09
CA VAL A 87 25.09 27.22 -0.35
C VAL A 87 24.30 28.23 -1.18
N THR A 88 23.06 28.56 -0.78
CA THR A 88 22.12 29.31 -1.64
C THR A 88 21.91 30.77 -1.22
N GLY A 89 22.31 31.15 -0.01
CA GLY A 89 21.94 32.45 0.57
C GLY A 89 20.44 32.58 0.87
N ALA A 90 19.69 31.47 0.92
CA ALA A 90 18.24 31.49 1.11
C ALA A 90 17.84 32.04 2.48
N GLY A 91 16.92 33.01 2.48
CA GLY A 91 16.33 33.56 3.70
C GLY A 91 15.29 32.64 4.37
N PRO A 92 14.78 33.02 5.55
CA PRO A 92 13.87 32.19 6.36
C PRO A 92 12.65 31.64 5.63
N VAL A 93 12.02 32.43 4.75
CA VAL A 93 10.83 32.01 4.00
C VAL A 93 11.13 30.86 3.04
N VAL A 94 12.26 30.94 2.32
CA VAL A 94 12.66 29.92 1.34
C VAL A 94 13.12 28.65 2.06
N VAL A 95 13.91 28.79 3.13
CA VAL A 95 14.34 27.65 3.96
C VAL A 95 13.13 26.91 4.55
N GLY A 96 12.17 27.66 5.11
CA GLY A 96 10.93 27.10 5.64
C GLY A 96 10.14 26.36 4.56
N LEU A 97 9.93 26.98 3.39
CA LEU A 97 9.23 26.35 2.27
C LEU A 97 9.88 25.02 1.84
N VAL A 98 11.20 25.00 1.65
CA VAL A 98 11.94 23.80 1.21
C VAL A 98 11.90 22.71 2.28
N ALA A 99 12.19 23.04 3.55
CA ALA A 99 12.13 22.08 4.65
C ALA A 99 10.71 21.50 4.82
N GLY A 100 9.69 22.35 4.72
CA GLY A 100 8.29 21.95 4.74
C GLY A 100 7.92 21.05 3.58
N ALA A 101 8.34 21.39 2.35
CA ALA A 101 8.10 20.58 1.16
C ALA A 101 8.73 19.19 1.26
N LEU A 102 9.99 19.10 1.71
CA LEU A 102 10.69 17.83 1.92
C LEU A 102 9.99 16.97 2.99
N ALA A 103 9.65 17.57 4.14
CA ALA A 103 8.95 16.86 5.21
C ALA A 103 7.55 16.39 4.77
N GLY A 104 6.84 17.20 3.99
CA GLY A 104 5.55 16.88 3.38
C GLY A 104 5.65 15.70 2.41
N ALA A 105 6.64 15.71 1.51
CA ALA A 105 6.89 14.66 0.53
C ALA A 105 7.15 13.30 1.19
N LEU A 106 7.96 13.28 2.25
CA LEU A 106 8.23 12.06 3.04
C LEU A 106 7.00 11.52 3.79
N GLY A 107 5.94 12.32 3.93
CA GLY A 107 4.70 11.91 4.58
C GLY A 107 3.82 10.97 3.76
N LEU A 108 4.11 10.79 2.45
CA LEU A 108 3.42 9.96 1.44
C LEU A 108 1.93 10.26 1.19
N ARG A 109 1.21 10.87 2.13
CA ARG A 109 -0.19 11.29 1.96
C ARG A 109 -0.26 12.61 1.18
N PRO A 110 -1.13 12.74 0.16
CA PRO A 110 -1.33 13.99 -0.58
C PRO A 110 -1.60 15.18 0.33
N GLN A 111 -2.40 14.98 1.37
CA GLN A 111 -2.71 16.03 2.36
C GLN A 111 -1.45 16.50 3.10
N LYS A 112 -0.50 15.60 3.39
CA LYS A 112 0.78 15.92 4.03
C LYS A 112 1.74 16.62 3.05
N VAL A 113 1.73 16.22 1.78
CA VAL A 113 2.51 16.86 0.71
C VAL A 113 2.10 18.34 0.56
N VAL A 114 0.81 18.65 0.66
CA VAL A 114 0.31 20.04 0.61
C VAL A 114 0.55 20.77 1.94
N LEU A 115 0.33 20.12 3.08
CA LEU A 115 0.50 20.73 4.40
C LEU A 115 1.95 21.17 4.66
N GLY A 116 2.92 20.39 4.19
CA GLY A 116 4.35 20.64 4.40
C GLY A 116 4.79 22.06 3.99
N PRO A 117 4.66 22.43 2.70
CA PRO A 117 4.95 23.77 2.20
C PRO A 117 4.18 24.87 2.95
N LEU A 118 2.92 24.66 3.30
CA LEU A 118 2.09 25.66 4.01
C LEU A 118 2.63 25.93 5.42
N VAL A 119 2.96 24.88 6.17
CA VAL A 119 3.59 25.00 7.50
C VAL A 119 4.97 25.65 7.36
N GLY A 120 5.74 25.26 6.35
CA GLY A 120 7.04 25.85 6.05
C GLY A 120 6.99 27.34 5.78
N LEU A 121 6.05 27.79 4.95
CA LEU A 121 5.81 29.21 4.69
C LEU A 121 5.37 29.94 5.96
N ALA A 122 4.44 29.39 6.74
CA ALA A 122 3.96 30.01 7.96
C ALA A 122 5.10 30.23 8.97
N ILE A 123 5.95 29.21 9.19
CA ILE A 123 7.11 29.32 10.07
C ILE A 123 8.14 30.30 9.51
N GLY A 124 8.47 30.21 8.22
CA GLY A 124 9.45 31.10 7.58
C GLY A 124 9.03 32.57 7.61
N TYR A 125 7.76 32.88 7.32
CA TYR A 125 7.20 34.23 7.44
C TYR A 125 7.15 34.70 8.89
N GLY A 126 6.69 33.85 9.82
CA GLY A 126 6.66 34.17 11.25
C GLY A 126 8.05 34.51 11.79
N CYS A 127 9.06 33.72 11.44
CA CYS A 127 10.45 33.99 11.81
C CYS A 127 10.94 35.34 11.27
N ARG A 128 10.66 35.64 10.00
CA ARG A 128 11.02 36.91 9.36
C ARG A 128 10.32 38.11 10.02
N LEU A 129 9.03 37.99 10.32
CA LEU A 129 8.23 39.08 10.90
C LEU A 129 8.61 39.39 12.35
N LEU A 130 8.83 38.34 13.16
CA LEU A 130 9.05 38.50 14.60
C LEU A 130 10.50 38.81 14.96
N TRP A 131 11.47 38.26 14.22
CA TRP A 131 12.88 38.31 14.61
C TRP A 131 13.81 38.77 13.48
N GLY A 132 13.29 39.02 12.27
CA GLY A 132 14.10 39.45 11.12
C GLY A 132 15.02 38.34 10.63
N ASP A 133 16.26 38.34 11.12
CA ASP A 133 17.31 37.40 10.72
C ASP A 133 17.43 36.23 11.70
N VAL A 134 16.78 35.12 11.34
CA VAL A 134 16.79 33.87 12.12
C VAL A 134 17.67 32.84 11.40
N PRO A 135 18.63 32.20 12.09
CA PRO A 135 19.45 31.14 11.53
C PRO A 135 18.61 30.08 10.82
N ALA A 136 18.99 29.74 9.59
CA ALA A 136 18.30 28.76 8.78
C ALA A 136 18.14 27.40 9.49
N ALA A 137 19.12 27.00 10.31
CA ALA A 137 19.04 25.80 11.15
C ALA A 137 17.81 25.80 12.07
N ILE A 138 17.53 26.95 12.70
CA ILE A 138 16.38 27.12 13.59
C ILE A 138 15.09 27.07 12.78
N VAL A 139 15.04 27.76 11.64
CA VAL A 139 13.85 27.77 10.76
C VAL A 139 13.52 26.36 10.26
N GLY A 140 14.53 25.61 9.80
CA GLY A 140 14.37 24.23 9.33
C GLY A 140 13.93 23.28 10.44
N ALA A 141 14.57 23.33 11.61
CA ALA A 141 14.19 22.53 12.77
C ALA A 141 12.76 22.85 13.23
N ALA A 142 12.43 24.13 13.38
CA ALA A 142 11.09 24.58 13.78
C ALA A 142 10.02 24.16 12.76
N THR A 143 10.33 24.26 11.47
CA THR A 143 9.42 23.82 10.39
C THR A 143 9.13 22.33 10.48
N VAL A 144 10.16 21.49 10.58
CA VAL A 144 9.98 20.04 10.66
C VAL A 144 9.29 19.64 11.96
N LEU A 145 9.65 20.24 13.10
CA LEU A 145 8.99 20.01 14.38
C LEU A 145 7.50 20.37 14.32
N ALA A 146 7.16 21.56 13.81
CA ALA A 146 5.79 22.03 13.66
C ALA A 146 5.00 21.13 12.71
N PHE A 147 5.55 20.85 11.53
CA PHE A 147 4.91 19.97 10.55
C PHE A 147 4.66 18.58 11.13
N ARG A 148 5.66 17.97 11.76
CA ARG A 148 5.56 16.62 12.33
C ARG A 148 4.54 16.56 13.46
N THR A 149 4.47 17.60 14.30
CA THR A 149 3.52 17.71 15.41
C THR A 149 2.09 17.90 14.90
N VAL A 150 1.88 18.86 14.00
CA VAL A 150 0.57 19.11 13.38
C VAL A 150 0.11 17.90 12.57
N SER A 151 1.01 17.29 11.80
CA SER A 151 0.73 16.08 11.03
C SER A 151 0.33 14.90 11.92
N ALA A 152 0.98 14.73 13.06
CA ALA A 152 0.60 13.72 14.05
C ALA A 152 -0.75 14.00 14.72
N ALA A 153 -1.06 15.28 14.98
CA ALA A 153 -2.32 15.67 15.60
C ALA A 153 -3.52 15.49 14.67
N ILE A 154 -3.36 15.86 13.39
CA ILE A 154 -4.41 15.84 12.36
C ILE A 154 -4.57 14.45 11.74
N PHE A 155 -3.47 13.74 11.44
CA PHE A 155 -3.50 12.48 10.69
C PHE A 155 -3.16 11.30 11.61
N ARG A 156 -4.12 10.92 12.46
CA ARG A 156 -3.92 9.90 13.51
C ARG A 156 -3.96 8.46 13.01
N ASP A 157 -4.68 8.20 11.91
CA ASP A 157 -4.94 6.82 11.48
C ASP A 157 -3.72 6.21 10.80
N PRO A 158 -3.19 5.05 11.23
CA PRO A 158 -2.08 4.39 10.53
C PRO A 158 -2.50 4.00 9.11
N GLN A 159 -1.64 4.23 8.11
CA GLN A 159 -1.94 3.81 6.72
C GLN A 159 -1.34 2.44 6.39
N VAL A 160 -0.28 2.09 7.11
CA VAL A 160 0.30 0.77 7.14
C VAL A 160 0.50 0.43 8.61
N MET A 161 -0.01 -0.72 9.04
CA MET A 161 0.11 -1.22 10.39
C MET A 161 0.64 -2.65 10.33
N MET A 162 1.69 -2.95 11.09
CA MET A 162 2.12 -4.33 11.28
C MET A 162 1.00 -5.08 11.99
N LEU A 163 0.48 -6.11 11.34
CA LEU A 163 -0.65 -6.89 11.84
C LEU A 163 -0.17 -8.10 12.64
N ALA A 164 0.79 -8.84 12.07
CA ALA A 164 1.34 -10.05 12.66
C ALA A 164 2.78 -10.27 12.17
N GLU A 165 3.59 -10.91 13.00
CA GLU A 165 4.97 -11.29 12.68
C GLU A 165 5.15 -12.77 13.01
N ARG A 166 5.73 -13.52 12.07
CA ARG A 166 6.01 -14.96 12.19
C ARG A 166 4.81 -15.79 12.66
N VAL A 167 3.70 -15.67 11.95
CA VAL A 167 2.48 -16.45 12.21
C VAL A 167 2.25 -17.50 11.13
N SER A 168 1.44 -18.51 11.42
CA SER A 168 1.10 -19.51 10.40
C SER A 168 0.05 -18.95 9.43
N PRO A 169 -0.04 -19.47 8.18
CA PRO A 169 -1.11 -19.12 7.26
C PRO A 169 -2.52 -19.34 7.82
N ALA A 170 -2.72 -20.32 8.70
CA ALA A 170 -4.01 -20.62 9.30
C ALA A 170 -4.50 -19.50 10.25
N ASP A 171 -3.59 -18.71 10.80
CA ASP A 171 -3.92 -17.59 11.69
C ASP A 171 -4.43 -16.35 10.93
N LEU A 172 -4.17 -16.28 9.62
CA LEU A 172 -4.55 -15.17 8.74
C LEU A 172 -5.33 -15.69 7.51
N PRO A 173 -6.53 -16.29 7.68
CA PRO A 173 -7.26 -16.91 6.58
C PRO A 173 -7.73 -15.92 5.50
N PHE A 174 -7.72 -14.63 5.79
CA PHE A 174 -8.01 -13.55 4.84
C PHE A 174 -6.87 -13.27 3.87
N VAL A 175 -5.62 -13.60 4.19
CA VAL A 175 -4.50 -13.38 3.26
C VAL A 175 -4.30 -14.56 2.33
N VAL A 176 -3.82 -14.31 1.11
CA VAL A 176 -3.50 -15.33 0.11
C VAL A 176 -1.97 -15.40 -0.04
N PRO A 177 -1.26 -16.23 0.74
CA PRO A 177 0.20 -16.22 0.82
C PRO A 177 0.89 -16.99 -0.32
N LEU A 178 0.38 -16.84 -1.55
CA LEU A 178 0.93 -17.47 -2.74
C LEU A 178 1.91 -16.49 -3.39
N VAL A 179 3.20 -16.66 -3.12
CA VAL A 179 4.26 -15.73 -3.58
C VAL A 179 4.85 -16.13 -4.93
N ALA A 180 5.46 -15.18 -5.63
CA ALA A 180 6.29 -15.48 -6.79
C ALA A 180 7.72 -15.85 -6.36
N ARG A 181 8.30 -16.86 -7.01
CA ARG A 181 9.72 -17.26 -6.82
C ARG A 181 10.68 -16.45 -7.68
N THR A 182 10.18 -15.87 -8.77
CA THR A 182 10.93 -15.03 -9.68
C THR A 182 10.73 -13.55 -9.34
N ARG A 183 11.64 -12.69 -9.82
CA ARG A 183 11.49 -11.23 -9.68
C ARG A 183 10.35 -10.65 -10.53
N TYR A 184 9.89 -11.39 -11.53
CA TYR A 184 8.89 -10.97 -12.49
C TYR A 184 7.74 -11.96 -12.52
N VAL A 185 6.54 -11.49 -12.20
CA VAL A 185 5.32 -12.30 -12.27
C VAL A 185 4.78 -12.26 -13.69
N GLY A 186 5.12 -13.28 -14.47
CA GLY A 186 4.63 -13.45 -15.84
C GLY A 186 3.32 -14.24 -15.91
N THR A 187 2.81 -14.38 -17.13
CA THR A 187 1.65 -15.24 -17.45
C THR A 187 1.90 -16.74 -17.18
N GLY A 188 3.15 -17.13 -16.87
CA GLY A 188 3.53 -18.47 -16.46
C GLY A 188 3.34 -18.77 -14.97
N TYR A 189 3.08 -17.77 -14.13
CA TYR A 189 3.08 -17.91 -12.66
C TYR A 189 2.23 -19.07 -12.13
N VAL A 190 1.01 -19.25 -12.64
CA VAL A 190 0.08 -20.29 -12.14
C VAL A 190 0.61 -21.70 -12.42
N ARG A 191 1.34 -21.88 -13.53
CA ARG A 191 2.01 -23.14 -13.86
C ARG A 191 3.15 -23.42 -12.89
N ASP A 192 4.00 -22.43 -12.64
CA ASP A 192 5.10 -22.54 -11.70
C ASP A 192 4.57 -22.84 -10.28
N LEU A 193 3.42 -22.26 -9.93
CA LEU A 193 2.76 -22.53 -8.65
C LEU A 193 2.24 -23.98 -8.57
N ALA A 194 1.68 -24.52 -9.65
CA ALA A 194 1.20 -25.89 -9.71
C ALA A 194 2.33 -26.91 -9.46
N GLU A 195 3.51 -26.68 -10.03
CA GLU A 195 4.70 -27.52 -9.80
C GLU A 195 5.11 -27.52 -8.32
N VAL A 196 4.95 -26.40 -7.62
CA VAL A 196 5.29 -26.27 -6.20
C VAL A 196 4.27 -26.97 -5.31
N LEU A 197 3.00 -26.89 -5.66
CA LEU A 197 1.91 -27.51 -4.91
C LEU A 197 1.72 -28.99 -5.26
N GLY A 198 2.36 -29.46 -6.33
CA GLY A 198 2.15 -30.81 -6.86
C GLY A 198 0.75 -31.01 -7.44
N GLY A 199 0.11 -29.94 -7.93
CA GLY A 199 -1.25 -29.98 -8.48
C GLY A 199 -1.29 -30.00 -10.00
N ASP A 200 -2.44 -30.38 -10.56
CA ASP A 200 -2.65 -30.46 -12.00
C ASP A 200 -2.98 -29.09 -12.58
N TYR A 201 -2.12 -28.59 -13.47
CA TYR A 201 -2.28 -27.29 -14.12
C TYR A 201 -3.12 -27.39 -15.41
N GLN A 202 -4.12 -26.52 -15.53
CA GLN A 202 -4.86 -26.31 -16.76
C GLN A 202 -4.84 -24.83 -17.17
N ALA A 203 -4.31 -24.55 -18.36
CA ALA A 203 -4.32 -23.21 -18.94
C ALA A 203 -5.69 -22.92 -19.57
N ALA A 204 -6.18 -21.69 -19.41
CA ALA A 204 -7.44 -21.22 -20.01
C ALA A 204 -8.60 -22.21 -19.82
N ALA A 205 -8.82 -22.66 -18.57
CA ALA A 205 -9.83 -23.65 -18.25
C ALA A 205 -11.21 -23.21 -18.78
N PRO A 206 -11.94 -24.07 -19.50
CA PRO A 206 -13.25 -23.71 -20.02
C PRO A 206 -14.28 -23.73 -18.89
N ASP A 207 -15.28 -22.87 -19.02
CA ASP A 207 -16.47 -22.84 -18.17
C ASP A 207 -16.24 -22.66 -16.65
N VAL A 208 -15.11 -22.04 -16.28
CA VAL A 208 -14.81 -21.68 -14.89
C VAL A 208 -15.05 -20.20 -14.60
N GLY A 209 -15.31 -19.88 -13.35
CA GLY A 209 -15.38 -18.52 -12.82
C GLY A 209 -14.30 -18.21 -11.80
N ILE A 210 -14.32 -16.98 -11.30
CA ILE A 210 -13.40 -16.51 -10.26
C ILE A 210 -13.75 -17.09 -8.88
N VAL A 211 -15.01 -17.50 -8.68
CA VAL A 211 -15.47 -18.24 -7.49
C VAL A 211 -16.09 -19.57 -7.92
N ALA A 212 -16.08 -20.57 -7.03
CA ALA A 212 -16.72 -21.85 -7.29
C ALA A 212 -18.25 -21.76 -7.22
N SER A 213 -18.75 -21.08 -6.18
CA SER A 213 -20.16 -20.78 -5.99
C SER A 213 -20.31 -19.48 -5.21
N LEU A 214 -21.28 -18.64 -5.60
CA LEU A 214 -21.64 -17.46 -4.81
C LEU A 214 -22.24 -17.83 -3.45
N ASP A 215 -22.69 -19.07 -3.25
CA ASP A 215 -23.26 -19.53 -1.97
C ASP A 215 -22.22 -19.51 -0.84
N GLU A 216 -20.94 -19.64 -1.18
CA GLU A 216 -19.83 -19.52 -0.24
C GLU A 216 -19.71 -18.12 0.37
N LEU A 217 -20.27 -17.11 -0.30
CA LEU A 217 -20.25 -15.71 0.13
C LEU A 217 -21.42 -15.35 1.04
N ALA A 218 -22.39 -16.25 1.23
CA ALA A 218 -23.58 -16.01 2.05
C ALA A 218 -23.22 -15.49 3.46
N GLY A 219 -23.95 -14.49 3.94
CA GLY A 219 -23.75 -13.90 5.25
C GLY A 219 -24.84 -12.90 5.62
N PRO A 220 -24.71 -12.23 6.77
CA PRO A 220 -25.77 -11.34 7.29
C PRO A 220 -26.21 -10.21 6.36
N GLU A 221 -25.32 -9.73 5.48
CA GLU A 221 -25.60 -8.63 4.54
C GLU A 221 -25.67 -9.08 3.08
N PHE A 222 -25.57 -10.39 2.83
CA PHE A 222 -25.56 -10.94 1.49
C PHE A 222 -26.26 -12.28 1.42
N ASP A 223 -27.40 -12.30 0.72
CA ASP A 223 -28.10 -13.51 0.32
C ASP A 223 -27.86 -13.78 -1.19
N PRO A 224 -27.11 -14.83 -1.54
CA PRO A 224 -26.83 -15.22 -2.92
C PRO A 224 -28.07 -15.49 -3.77
N ALA A 225 -29.22 -15.80 -3.16
CA ALA A 225 -30.47 -16.03 -3.88
C ALA A 225 -31.10 -14.75 -4.43
N THR A 226 -30.71 -13.58 -3.90
CA THR A 226 -31.19 -12.26 -4.34
C THR A 226 -30.44 -11.71 -5.55
N VAL A 227 -29.32 -12.34 -5.92
CA VAL A 227 -28.48 -11.93 -7.04
C VAL A 227 -29.13 -12.33 -8.36
N ALA A 228 -29.11 -11.42 -9.33
CA ALA A 228 -29.65 -11.68 -10.65
C ALA A 228 -28.89 -12.84 -11.32
N PRO A 229 -29.56 -13.76 -12.03
CA PRO A 229 -28.92 -14.94 -12.61
C PRO A 229 -27.71 -14.63 -13.50
N LEU A 230 -27.75 -13.53 -14.26
CA LEU A 230 -26.65 -13.11 -15.12
C LEU A 230 -25.43 -12.61 -14.33
N VAL A 231 -25.65 -11.94 -13.18
CA VAL A 231 -24.56 -11.54 -12.26
C VAL A 231 -23.95 -12.78 -11.62
N ARG A 232 -24.78 -13.73 -11.16
CA ARG A 232 -24.28 -15.02 -10.63
C ARG A 232 -23.43 -15.76 -11.65
N GLU A 233 -23.93 -15.91 -12.87
CA GLU A 233 -23.20 -16.57 -13.95
C GLU A 233 -21.86 -15.88 -14.25
N PHE A 234 -21.78 -14.55 -14.19
CA PHE A 234 -20.51 -13.84 -14.36
C PHE A 234 -19.45 -14.23 -13.32
N TYR A 235 -19.84 -14.41 -12.06
CA TYR A 235 -18.90 -14.79 -11.00
C TYR A 235 -18.53 -16.27 -11.03
N GLU A 236 -19.49 -17.15 -11.30
CA GLU A 236 -19.32 -18.61 -11.31
C GLU A 236 -18.76 -19.15 -12.64
N HIS A 237 -18.95 -18.41 -13.74
CA HIS A 237 -18.54 -18.78 -15.11
C HIS A 237 -17.92 -17.60 -15.88
N THR A 238 -17.04 -16.84 -15.22
CA THR A 238 -16.37 -15.64 -15.77
C THR A 238 -15.74 -15.86 -17.15
N THR A 239 -15.25 -17.07 -17.45
CA THR A 239 -14.66 -17.40 -18.75
C THR A 239 -15.64 -17.30 -19.93
N ARG A 240 -16.96 -17.35 -19.69
CA ARG A 240 -18.01 -17.10 -20.69
C ARG A 240 -18.14 -15.64 -21.09
N PHE A 241 -17.47 -14.72 -20.41
CA PHE A 241 -17.62 -13.28 -20.65
C PHE A 241 -16.33 -12.64 -21.19
N THR A 242 -16.50 -11.54 -21.92
CA THR A 242 -15.47 -10.57 -22.27
C THR A 242 -15.72 -9.27 -21.52
N LEU A 243 -14.65 -8.59 -21.13
CA LEU A 243 -14.73 -7.36 -20.36
C LEU A 243 -13.99 -6.24 -21.10
N ASP A 244 -14.71 -5.17 -21.39
CA ASP A 244 -14.15 -3.91 -21.86
C ASP A 244 -13.97 -2.97 -20.68
N ILE A 245 -12.80 -2.33 -20.59
CA ILE A 245 -12.40 -1.54 -19.41
C ILE A 245 -12.09 -0.12 -19.83
N VAL A 246 -12.79 0.84 -19.23
CA VAL A 246 -12.51 2.26 -19.39
C VAL A 246 -11.97 2.84 -18.08
N PRO A 247 -10.65 3.07 -17.97
CA PRO A 247 -10.07 3.63 -16.75
C PRO A 247 -10.26 5.15 -16.66
N ARG A 248 -10.79 5.62 -15.53
CA ARG A 248 -10.97 7.04 -15.20
C ARG A 248 -10.09 7.44 -14.03
N TRP A 249 -8.89 7.93 -14.35
CA TRP A 249 -7.92 8.42 -13.39
C TRP A 249 -8.19 9.85 -12.93
N ARG A 250 -8.05 10.12 -11.63
CA ARG A 250 -8.00 11.50 -11.14
C ARG A 250 -6.68 12.18 -11.50
N LEU A 251 -6.76 13.45 -11.89
CA LEU A 251 -5.61 14.20 -12.42
C LEU A 251 -4.44 14.30 -11.44
N TRP A 252 -4.71 14.42 -10.14
CA TRP A 252 -3.69 14.58 -9.11
C TRP A 252 -2.79 13.35 -8.92
N VAL A 253 -3.24 12.15 -9.35
CA VAL A 253 -2.47 10.88 -9.21
C VAL A 253 -1.56 10.59 -10.38
N ARG A 254 -1.83 11.18 -11.54
CA ARG A 254 -1.11 10.87 -12.78
C ARG A 254 0.42 10.92 -12.67
N PRO A 255 1.06 11.97 -12.12
CA PRO A 255 2.52 12.03 -12.06
C PRO A 255 3.11 10.96 -11.13
N GLY A 256 2.49 10.73 -9.97
CA GLY A 256 2.95 9.72 -9.01
C GLY A 256 2.78 8.29 -9.53
N TYR A 257 1.67 8.02 -10.23
CA TYR A 257 1.44 6.71 -10.83
C TYR A 257 2.42 6.40 -11.96
N LEU A 258 2.80 7.38 -12.80
CA LEU A 258 3.81 7.15 -13.84
C LEU A 258 5.15 6.72 -13.23
N LEU A 259 5.57 7.35 -12.13
CA LEU A 259 6.79 6.94 -11.42
C LEU A 259 6.64 5.54 -10.82
N TYR A 260 5.53 5.26 -10.13
CA TYR A 260 5.23 3.94 -9.58
C TYR A 260 5.23 2.86 -10.68
N ARG A 261 4.59 3.13 -11.82
CA ARG A 261 4.48 2.22 -12.95
C ARG A 261 5.85 1.85 -13.50
N THR A 262 6.72 2.84 -13.69
CA THR A 262 8.06 2.63 -14.27
C THR A 262 9.02 1.94 -13.30
N VAL A 263 8.97 2.29 -12.01
CA VAL A 263 9.96 1.82 -11.02
C VAL A 263 9.55 0.53 -10.33
N LEU A 264 8.25 0.29 -10.16
CA LEU A 264 7.71 -0.85 -9.41
C LEU A 264 6.85 -1.77 -10.27
N ALA A 265 5.77 -1.26 -10.87
CA ALA A 265 4.75 -2.12 -11.50
C ALA A 265 5.30 -2.94 -12.68
N ARG A 266 5.98 -2.28 -13.63
CA ARG A 266 6.54 -2.95 -14.82
C ARG A 266 7.66 -3.94 -14.46
N PRO A 267 8.66 -3.60 -13.63
CA PRO A 267 9.69 -4.56 -13.24
C PRO A 267 9.14 -5.79 -12.49
N LEU A 268 8.02 -5.63 -11.76
CA LEU A 268 7.39 -6.72 -11.00
C LEU A 268 6.41 -7.57 -11.84
N GLY A 269 5.89 -7.04 -12.96
CA GLY A 269 4.85 -7.70 -13.76
C GLY A 269 3.45 -7.66 -13.12
N GLN A 270 3.21 -6.72 -12.20
CA GLN A 270 1.95 -6.61 -11.44
C GLN A 270 1.41 -5.17 -11.43
N ALA A 271 0.08 -5.05 -11.30
CA ALA A 271 -0.64 -3.77 -11.13
C ALA A 271 -0.40 -2.71 -12.23
N ASN A 272 -0.16 -3.14 -13.47
CA ASN A 272 0.11 -2.28 -14.63
C ASN A 272 -1.20 -1.83 -15.33
N VAL A 273 -2.10 -1.20 -14.56
CA VAL A 273 -3.40 -0.71 -15.05
C VAL A 273 -3.22 0.35 -16.16
N PRO A 274 -3.97 0.27 -17.28
CA PRO A 274 -3.84 1.22 -18.38
C PRO A 274 -4.13 2.67 -17.95
N MET A 275 -3.27 3.61 -18.39
CA MET A 275 -3.40 5.04 -18.07
C MET A 275 -4.12 5.84 -19.15
N ASN A 276 -4.10 5.33 -20.39
CA ASN A 276 -4.61 6.03 -21.56
C ASN A 276 -5.66 5.20 -22.29
N GLN A 277 -6.65 5.87 -22.88
CA GLN A 277 -7.65 5.22 -23.76
C GLN A 277 -6.99 4.41 -24.89
N ARG A 278 -5.84 4.86 -25.42
CA ARG A 278 -5.06 4.12 -26.42
C ARG A 278 -4.44 2.81 -25.89
N GLU A 279 -4.11 2.74 -24.60
CA GLU A 279 -3.63 1.50 -23.97
C GLU A 279 -4.81 0.57 -23.66
N ALA A 280 -5.96 1.11 -23.26
CA ALA A 280 -7.20 0.34 -23.13
C ALA A 280 -7.65 -0.27 -24.48
N GLN A 281 -7.38 0.42 -25.60
CA GLN A 281 -7.66 -0.04 -26.97
C GLN A 281 -6.69 -1.11 -27.50
N ARG A 282 -5.60 -1.45 -26.79
CA ARG A 282 -4.65 -2.49 -27.25
C ARG A 282 -5.22 -3.92 -27.20
N GLY A 283 -6.43 -4.07 -26.68
CA GLY A 283 -7.04 -5.37 -26.44
C GLY A 283 -6.41 -6.03 -25.22
N VAL A 284 -7.26 -6.56 -24.34
CA VAL A 284 -6.83 -7.31 -23.16
C VAL A 284 -7.17 -8.78 -23.36
N ARG A 285 -6.17 -9.65 -23.34
CA ARG A 285 -6.40 -11.09 -23.26
C ARG A 285 -6.67 -11.43 -21.80
N SER A 286 -7.84 -12.02 -21.55
CA SER A 286 -8.23 -12.50 -20.23
C SER A 286 -8.40 -14.01 -20.25
N ARG A 287 -7.72 -14.71 -19.35
CA ARG A 287 -7.88 -16.15 -19.15
C ARG A 287 -7.82 -16.52 -17.68
N ILE A 288 -8.49 -17.61 -17.32
CA ILE A 288 -8.39 -18.21 -15.99
C ILE A 288 -7.61 -19.51 -16.16
N ASP A 289 -6.49 -19.60 -15.44
CA ASP A 289 -5.71 -20.82 -15.33
C ASP A 289 -6.05 -21.46 -13.97
N THR A 290 -6.21 -22.78 -13.92
CA THR A 290 -6.62 -23.51 -12.71
C THR A 290 -5.56 -24.48 -12.27
N ILE A 291 -5.52 -24.74 -10.96
CA ILE A 291 -4.77 -25.83 -10.36
C ILE A 291 -5.79 -26.70 -9.63
N SER A 292 -5.82 -27.99 -9.96
CA SER A 292 -6.66 -28.98 -9.28
C SER A 292 -5.85 -29.84 -8.32
N GLY A 293 -6.50 -30.33 -7.26
CA GLY A 293 -5.92 -31.34 -6.39
C GLY A 293 -5.80 -32.69 -7.11
N THR A 294 -4.73 -33.44 -6.81
CA THR A 294 -4.45 -34.75 -7.44
C THR A 294 -5.47 -35.83 -7.09
N ASP A 295 -6.21 -35.66 -5.98
CA ASP A 295 -6.98 -36.74 -5.37
C ASP A 295 -8.46 -36.72 -5.79
N ASP A 296 -9.02 -35.55 -6.12
CA ASP A 296 -10.45 -35.38 -6.45
C ASP A 296 -10.71 -34.54 -7.70
N GLY A 297 -9.67 -34.01 -8.35
CA GLY A 297 -9.78 -33.13 -9.52
C GLY A 297 -10.47 -31.79 -9.23
N THR A 298 -10.79 -31.49 -7.98
CA THR A 298 -11.45 -30.24 -7.61
C THR A 298 -10.50 -29.07 -7.80
N VAL A 299 -11.00 -27.99 -8.40
CA VAL A 299 -10.20 -26.78 -8.63
C VAL A 299 -9.95 -26.10 -7.29
N SER A 300 -8.72 -26.23 -6.81
CA SER A 300 -8.26 -25.66 -5.54
C SER A 300 -7.85 -24.19 -5.71
N ILE A 301 -7.25 -23.83 -6.86
CA ILE A 301 -6.75 -22.49 -7.14
C ILE A 301 -7.24 -21.99 -8.50
N ARG A 302 -7.72 -20.75 -8.53
CA ARG A 302 -8.16 -20.03 -9.73
C ARG A 302 -7.27 -18.81 -9.92
N GLY A 303 -6.42 -18.83 -10.94
CA GLY A 303 -5.56 -17.72 -11.30
C GLY A 303 -6.14 -16.93 -12.46
N TRP A 304 -6.61 -15.70 -12.20
CA TRP A 304 -7.06 -14.81 -13.25
C TRP A 304 -5.89 -13.99 -13.80
N ILE A 305 -5.57 -14.24 -15.06
CA ILE A 305 -4.47 -13.59 -15.77
C ILE A 305 -5.04 -12.63 -16.79
N ARG A 306 -4.55 -11.39 -16.76
CA ARG A 306 -4.79 -10.40 -17.82
C ARG A 306 -3.47 -9.94 -18.40
N SER A 307 -3.33 -10.01 -19.72
CA SER A 307 -2.17 -9.51 -20.47
C SER A 307 -2.62 -8.70 -21.69
N TYR A 308 -1.74 -7.86 -22.22
CA TYR A 308 -2.01 -7.18 -23.49
C TYR A 308 -1.91 -8.17 -24.66
N VAL A 309 -2.81 -8.04 -25.64
CA VAL A 309 -2.87 -8.96 -26.80
C VAL A 309 -1.63 -8.86 -27.69
N ASP A 310 -1.00 -7.68 -27.77
CA ASP A 310 0.11 -7.39 -28.68
C ASP A 310 1.45 -8.01 -28.25
N ASN A 311 1.75 -8.01 -26.94
CA ASN A 311 3.07 -8.40 -26.42
C ASN A 311 3.04 -9.40 -25.25
N ASP A 312 1.86 -9.89 -24.84
CA ASP A 312 1.64 -10.74 -23.66
C ASP A 312 2.20 -10.15 -22.35
N GLU A 313 2.46 -8.84 -22.31
CA GLU A 313 2.87 -8.15 -21.08
C GLU A 313 1.72 -8.24 -20.06
N PRO A 314 1.96 -8.81 -18.87
CA PRO A 314 0.94 -8.97 -17.85
C PRO A 314 0.50 -7.61 -17.32
N ILE A 315 -0.82 -7.43 -17.24
CA ILE A 315 -1.46 -6.31 -16.55
C ILE A 315 -1.50 -6.65 -15.06
N TYR A 316 -2.00 -7.84 -14.72
CA TYR A 316 -1.89 -8.45 -13.40
C TYR A 316 -2.17 -9.96 -13.47
N VAL A 317 -1.72 -10.66 -12.43
CA VAL A 317 -2.12 -12.03 -12.10
C VAL A 317 -2.71 -12.00 -10.70
N GLY A 318 -3.96 -12.44 -10.55
CA GLY A 318 -4.65 -12.50 -9.26
C GLY A 318 -5.14 -13.90 -8.96
N ILE A 319 -4.85 -14.41 -7.77
CA ILE A 319 -5.37 -15.68 -7.27
C ILE A 319 -6.62 -15.43 -6.44
N TYR A 320 -7.76 -15.92 -6.91
CA TYR A 320 -9.04 -15.77 -6.23
C TYR A 320 -9.29 -16.96 -5.32
N THR A 321 -9.61 -16.65 -4.07
CA THR A 321 -10.06 -17.61 -3.07
C THR A 321 -11.29 -17.08 -2.36
N THR A 322 -12.08 -17.98 -1.82
CA THR A 322 -13.18 -17.69 -0.92
C THR A 322 -12.85 -18.30 0.42
N TYR A 323 -13.28 -17.65 1.49
CA TYR A 323 -13.22 -18.25 2.81
C TYR A 323 -14.36 -17.73 3.68
N ARG A 324 -14.67 -18.47 4.74
CA ARG A 324 -15.77 -18.16 5.65
C ARG A 324 -15.26 -17.96 7.07
N ARG A 325 -15.80 -16.95 7.75
CA ARG A 325 -15.52 -16.66 9.16
C ARG A 325 -16.75 -16.09 9.83
N ASP A 326 -17.08 -16.60 11.01
CA ASP A 326 -18.17 -16.10 11.86
C ASP A 326 -19.51 -15.96 11.11
N GLY A 327 -19.83 -16.98 10.29
CA GLY A 327 -21.09 -17.06 9.52
C GLY A 327 -21.12 -16.20 8.25
N ARG A 328 -20.05 -15.50 7.90
CA ARG A 328 -19.93 -14.66 6.71
C ARG A 328 -18.89 -15.20 5.74
N GLY A 329 -19.17 -15.11 4.45
CA GLY A 329 -18.18 -15.39 3.40
C GLY A 329 -17.49 -14.13 2.90
N TYR A 330 -16.26 -14.31 2.43
CA TYR A 330 -15.41 -13.26 1.88
C TYR A 330 -14.74 -13.75 0.59
N VAL A 331 -14.41 -12.81 -0.28
CA VAL A 331 -13.54 -13.06 -1.44
C VAL A 331 -12.17 -12.46 -1.13
N SER A 332 -11.11 -13.25 -1.26
CA SER A 332 -9.74 -12.77 -1.17
C SER A 332 -9.05 -12.93 -2.53
N VAL A 333 -8.31 -11.91 -2.92
CA VAL A 333 -7.53 -11.89 -4.16
C VAL A 333 -6.07 -11.65 -3.83
N GLY A 334 -5.23 -12.67 -4.04
CA GLY A 334 -3.78 -12.58 -3.86
C GLY A 334 -3.09 -12.13 -5.14
N PHE A 335 -2.36 -11.02 -5.07
CA PHE A 335 -1.45 -10.56 -6.11
C PHE A 335 -0.02 -10.97 -5.72
N PRO A 336 0.52 -12.06 -6.30
CA PRO A 336 1.85 -12.54 -5.99
C PRO A 336 2.91 -11.48 -6.27
N LEU A 337 3.89 -11.37 -5.39
CA LEU A 337 5.10 -10.56 -5.49
C LEU A 337 6.33 -11.44 -5.19
N PRO A 338 7.55 -11.01 -5.52
CA PRO A 338 8.75 -11.75 -5.14
C PRO A 338 8.85 -11.86 -3.61
N GLN A 339 8.79 -13.09 -3.09
CA GLN A 339 8.82 -13.40 -1.63
C GLN A 339 7.70 -12.75 -0.80
N ALA A 340 6.68 -12.18 -1.44
CA ALA A 340 5.57 -11.53 -0.76
C ALA A 340 4.27 -11.73 -1.55
N SER A 341 3.15 -11.37 -0.96
CA SER A 341 1.84 -11.32 -1.62
C SER A 341 1.12 -10.07 -1.16
N PHE A 342 0.51 -9.35 -2.11
CA PHE A 342 -0.43 -8.29 -1.78
C PHE A 342 -1.83 -8.86 -1.90
N THR A 343 -2.56 -8.98 -0.81
CA THR A 343 -3.93 -9.51 -0.80
C THR A 343 -4.95 -8.41 -0.64
N ALA A 344 -6.04 -8.48 -1.40
CA ALA A 344 -7.25 -7.72 -1.14
C ALA A 344 -8.38 -8.65 -0.70
N THR A 345 -8.95 -8.41 0.47
CA THR A 345 -10.08 -9.16 1.03
C THR A 345 -11.31 -8.28 1.01
N LEU A 346 -12.40 -8.80 0.44
CA LEU A 346 -13.63 -8.06 0.17
C LEU A 346 -14.82 -8.74 0.84
N ALA A 347 -15.64 -7.94 1.52
CA ALA A 347 -16.93 -8.36 2.02
C ALA A 347 -18.01 -8.17 0.95
N PRO A 348 -18.90 -9.15 0.76
CA PRO A 348 -20.04 -9.05 -0.13
C PRO A 348 -21.21 -8.31 0.52
N THR A 349 -21.92 -7.51 -0.26
CA THR A 349 -23.18 -6.87 0.10
C THR A 349 -24.13 -6.92 -1.09
N ALA A 350 -25.39 -7.26 -0.84
CA ALA A 350 -26.41 -7.28 -1.89
C ALA A 350 -26.70 -5.87 -2.39
N ARG A 351 -26.80 -5.69 -3.71
CA ARG A 351 -27.22 -4.43 -4.33
C ARG A 351 -28.65 -4.53 -4.83
N ALA A 352 -29.41 -3.44 -4.64
CA ALA A 352 -30.75 -3.32 -5.20
C ALA A 352 -30.74 -3.56 -6.73
N GLY A 353 -31.73 -4.29 -7.24
CA GLY A 353 -31.74 -4.73 -8.64
C GLY A 353 -30.96 -6.02 -8.92
N GLY A 354 -30.56 -6.76 -7.88
CA GLY A 354 -29.90 -8.06 -8.01
C GLY A 354 -28.41 -7.98 -8.35
N GLY A 355 -27.76 -6.84 -8.08
CA GLY A 355 -26.32 -6.69 -8.21
C GLY A 355 -25.55 -7.19 -6.98
N LEU A 356 -24.23 -7.13 -7.05
CA LEU A 356 -23.32 -7.50 -5.97
C LEU A 356 -22.25 -6.42 -5.80
N VAL A 357 -22.09 -5.94 -4.57
CA VAL A 357 -20.95 -5.11 -4.17
C VAL A 357 -19.96 -5.96 -3.39
N LEU A 358 -18.69 -5.91 -3.78
CA LEU A 358 -17.57 -6.44 -3.02
C LEU A 358 -16.72 -5.26 -2.52
N SER A 359 -16.55 -5.11 -1.21
CA SER A 359 -15.86 -3.96 -0.65
C SER A 359 -14.82 -4.35 0.40
N SER A 360 -13.66 -3.71 0.34
CA SER A 360 -12.65 -3.74 1.42
C SER A 360 -12.92 -2.65 2.47
N ARG A 361 -13.95 -1.83 2.26
CA ARG A 361 -14.34 -0.75 3.16
C ARG A 361 -15.42 -1.23 4.11
N GLY A 362 -15.30 -0.85 5.37
CA GLY A 362 -16.29 -1.15 6.40
C GLY A 362 -15.64 -1.21 7.78
N ASP A 363 -16.45 -1.56 8.77
CA ASP A 363 -16.00 -1.70 10.17
C ASP A 363 -15.61 -3.16 10.52
N LEU A 364 -15.72 -4.08 9.56
CA LEU A 364 -15.30 -5.46 9.70
C LEU A 364 -13.77 -5.54 9.76
N ASP A 365 -13.25 -6.51 10.50
CA ASP A 365 -11.81 -6.70 10.74
C ASP A 365 -11.09 -7.49 9.62
N GLN A 366 -11.86 -8.25 8.85
CA GLN A 366 -11.37 -9.09 7.75
C GLN A 366 -11.16 -8.37 6.41
N PRO A 367 -12.07 -7.49 5.93
CA PRO A 367 -11.91 -6.83 4.65
C PRO A 367 -10.82 -5.77 4.72
N GLY A 368 -9.97 -5.72 3.69
CA GLY A 368 -8.83 -4.83 3.69
C GLY A 368 -7.77 -5.25 2.68
N HIS A 369 -6.65 -4.54 2.72
CA HIS A 369 -5.47 -4.84 1.92
C HIS A 369 -4.32 -5.23 2.83
N TYR A 370 -3.58 -6.27 2.44
CA TYR A 370 -2.53 -6.86 3.27
C TYR A 370 -1.30 -7.09 2.42
N LEU A 371 -0.15 -6.59 2.87
CA LEU A 371 1.15 -6.95 2.33
C LEU A 371 1.76 -8.01 3.23
N THR A 372 1.93 -9.21 2.71
CA THR A 372 2.40 -10.37 3.46
C THR A 372 3.72 -10.85 2.90
N TYR A 373 4.77 -10.80 3.72
CA TYR A 373 6.04 -11.49 3.46
C TYR A 373 5.92 -12.95 3.88
N VAL A 374 6.48 -13.85 3.08
CA VAL A 374 6.50 -15.29 3.36
C VAL A 374 7.94 -15.75 3.50
N ASP A 375 8.28 -16.27 4.68
CA ASP A 375 9.60 -16.82 4.92
C ASP A 375 9.84 -18.07 4.04
N ALA A 376 10.99 -18.11 3.37
CA ALA A 376 11.27 -19.16 2.41
C ALA A 376 11.50 -20.53 3.07
N GLU A 377 12.03 -20.54 4.29
CA GLU A 377 12.39 -21.75 5.04
C GLU A 377 11.25 -22.19 5.96
N THR A 378 10.76 -21.29 6.81
CA THR A 378 9.76 -21.63 7.83
C THR A 378 8.32 -21.59 7.32
N LYS A 379 8.08 -20.93 6.18
CA LYS A 379 6.74 -20.61 5.64
C LYS A 379 5.89 -19.74 6.55
N GLU A 380 6.48 -19.16 7.59
CA GLU A 380 5.79 -18.22 8.46
C GLU A 380 5.53 -16.89 7.73
N LEU A 381 4.44 -16.24 8.12
CA LEU A 381 3.96 -15.00 7.54
C LEU A 381 4.32 -13.82 8.43
N THR A 382 4.76 -12.74 7.79
CA THR A 382 4.81 -11.41 8.41
C THR A 382 3.93 -10.49 7.60
N ALA A 383 2.83 -10.03 8.20
CA ALA A 383 1.76 -9.34 7.49
C ALA A 383 1.59 -7.90 8.00
N ALA A 384 1.44 -6.97 7.06
CA ALA A 384 1.09 -5.58 7.33
C ALA A 384 -0.24 -5.24 6.67
N ALA A 385 -1.19 -4.71 7.45
CA ALA A 385 -2.42 -4.14 6.93
C ALA A 385 -2.16 -2.76 6.30
N VAL A 386 -2.67 -2.55 5.09
CA VAL A 386 -2.50 -1.35 4.27
C VAL A 386 -3.81 -0.56 4.25
N HIS A 387 -4.22 -0.04 5.41
CA HIS A 387 -5.44 0.77 5.57
C HIS A 387 -5.50 2.02 4.68
N GLY A 388 -4.34 2.48 4.21
CA GLY A 388 -4.27 3.56 3.23
C GLY A 388 -4.79 3.18 1.85
N PHE A 389 -5.08 1.91 1.57
CA PHE A 389 -5.62 1.47 0.29
C PHE A 389 -6.97 0.79 0.50
N ALA A 390 -7.93 1.14 -0.32
CA ALA A 390 -9.26 0.53 -0.30
C ALA A 390 -9.81 0.44 -1.72
N GLU A 391 -10.71 -0.50 -1.91
CA GLU A 391 -11.39 -0.77 -3.16
C GLU A 391 -12.82 -1.24 -2.93
N GLN A 392 -13.65 -1.02 -3.95
CA GLN A 392 -15.03 -1.45 -4.02
C GLN A 392 -15.33 -1.81 -5.48
N LEU A 393 -15.75 -3.04 -5.71
CA LEU A 393 -16.24 -3.52 -6.98
C LEU A 393 -17.76 -3.64 -6.89
N ASP A 394 -18.45 -2.97 -7.79
CA ASP A 394 -19.90 -2.94 -7.85
C ASP A 394 -20.37 -3.47 -9.21
N VAL A 395 -20.97 -4.66 -9.21
CA VAL A 395 -21.46 -5.36 -10.42
C VAL A 395 -22.98 -5.35 -10.44
N TYR A 396 -23.56 -4.90 -11.55
CA TYR A 396 -25.00 -4.68 -11.66
C TYR A 396 -25.49 -4.85 -13.09
N LEU A 397 -26.83 -4.89 -13.23
CA LEU A 397 -27.50 -4.87 -14.51
C LEU A 397 -27.97 -3.45 -14.83
N GLU A 398 -27.71 -3.02 -16.06
CA GLU A 398 -28.20 -1.76 -16.63
C GLU A 398 -28.74 -2.08 -18.03
N ASP A 399 -30.03 -1.81 -18.27
CA ASP A 399 -30.71 -2.12 -19.54
C ASP A 399 -30.55 -3.57 -20.03
N GLY A 400 -30.43 -4.51 -19.09
CA GLY A 400 -30.23 -5.94 -19.37
C GLY A 400 -28.79 -6.34 -19.68
N GLU A 401 -27.84 -5.39 -19.70
CA GLU A 401 -26.41 -5.65 -19.84
C GLU A 401 -25.71 -5.67 -18.48
N LEU A 402 -24.65 -6.47 -18.36
CA LEU A 402 -23.78 -6.46 -17.18
C LEU A 402 -22.82 -5.27 -17.23
N ARG A 403 -22.85 -4.46 -16.19
CA ARG A 403 -21.92 -3.37 -15.94
C ARG A 403 -21.21 -3.58 -14.63
N ALA A 404 -19.99 -3.07 -14.53
CA ALA A 404 -19.33 -2.97 -13.24
C ALA A 404 -18.58 -1.64 -13.08
N GLU A 405 -18.55 -1.16 -11.85
CA GLU A 405 -17.70 -0.04 -11.44
C GLU A 405 -16.75 -0.50 -10.36
N HIS A 406 -15.45 -0.30 -10.57
CA HIS A 406 -14.43 -0.65 -9.59
C HIS A 406 -13.71 0.62 -9.17
N GLU A 407 -14.03 1.08 -7.98
CA GLU A 407 -13.47 2.28 -7.39
C GLU A 407 -12.29 1.93 -6.48
N PHE A 408 -11.23 2.74 -6.55
CA PHE A 408 -10.06 2.62 -5.70
C PHE A 408 -9.79 3.93 -4.97
N TRP A 409 -9.44 3.81 -3.69
CA TRP A 409 -9.07 4.90 -2.80
C TRP A 409 -7.65 4.72 -2.30
N VAL A 410 -6.96 5.84 -2.17
CA VAL A 410 -5.68 5.93 -1.47
C VAL A 410 -5.76 7.05 -0.44
N PHE A 411 -5.42 6.75 0.80
CA PHE A 411 -5.51 7.65 1.95
C PHE A 411 -6.90 8.30 2.12
N GLY A 412 -7.95 7.52 1.85
CA GLY A 412 -9.35 7.95 1.88
C GLY A 412 -9.81 8.76 0.66
N LEU A 413 -8.91 9.07 -0.29
CA LEU A 413 -9.22 9.83 -1.49
C LEU A 413 -9.41 8.88 -2.69
N PRO A 414 -10.56 8.92 -3.38
CA PRO A 414 -10.73 8.17 -4.62
C PRO A 414 -9.71 8.63 -5.65
N PHE A 415 -9.03 7.70 -6.33
CA PHE A 415 -8.02 8.04 -7.34
C PHE A 415 -8.23 7.41 -8.71
N LEU A 416 -8.91 6.26 -8.76
CA LEU A 416 -9.18 5.51 -9.97
C LEU A 416 -10.59 4.93 -9.89
N VAL A 417 -11.32 5.03 -10.99
CA VAL A 417 -12.55 4.26 -11.23
C VAL A 417 -12.37 3.51 -12.53
N LEU A 418 -12.63 2.22 -12.53
CA LEU A 418 -12.68 1.40 -13.75
C LEU A 418 -14.15 1.13 -14.07
N HIS A 419 -14.59 1.59 -15.23
CA HIS A 419 -15.92 1.26 -15.73
C HIS A 419 -15.80 0.05 -16.67
N TYR A 420 -16.58 -0.98 -16.39
CA TYR A 420 -16.61 -2.22 -17.14
C TYR A 420 -17.92 -2.37 -17.90
N SER A 421 -17.80 -2.73 -19.18
CA SER A 421 -18.88 -3.35 -19.93
C SER A 421 -18.57 -4.84 -20.08
N ILE A 422 -19.50 -5.69 -19.64
CA ILE A 422 -19.30 -7.13 -19.59
C ILE A 422 -20.27 -7.78 -20.57
N HIS A 423 -19.73 -8.44 -21.57
CA HIS A 423 -20.51 -9.06 -22.65
C HIS A 423 -20.33 -10.58 -22.61
N ARG A 424 -21.40 -11.34 -22.80
CA ARG A 424 -21.27 -12.79 -22.98
C ARG A 424 -20.58 -13.04 -24.32
N LYS A 425 -19.61 -13.96 -24.34
CA LYS A 425 -18.99 -14.43 -25.59
C LYS A 425 -20.08 -15.08 -26.44
N ALA A 426 -20.09 -14.76 -27.73
CA ALA A 426 -20.90 -15.54 -28.65
C ALA A 426 -20.43 -17.00 -28.59
N GLU A 427 -21.36 -17.94 -28.43
CA GLU A 427 -21.05 -19.36 -28.55
C GLU A 427 -20.48 -19.57 -29.96
N LEU A 428 -19.18 -19.91 -30.03
CA LEU A 428 -18.62 -20.53 -31.22
C LEU A 428 -19.24 -21.92 -31.27
N GLY A 429 -20.34 -22.04 -32.03
CA GLY A 429 -21.04 -23.30 -32.29
C GLY A 429 -20.19 -24.31 -33.04
#